data_AF-A0A1V5AJF4-F1
#
_entry.id   AF-A0A1V5AJF4-F1
#
_cell.length_a   1.000
_cell.length_b   1.000
_cell.length_c   1.000
_cell.angle_alpha   90.00
_cell.angle_beta   90.00
_cell.angle_gamma   90.00
#
_symmetry.space_group_name_H-M   'P 1'
#
loop_
_entity.id
_entity.type
_entity.pdbx_description
1 polymer ?
#
loop_
_entity_poly.entity_id
_entity_poly.type
_entity_poly.pdbx_seq_one_letter_code
_entity_poly.pdbx_strand_id
1 'polypeptide(L)'
;MNLRGYQPTYKGHSRQIDKAIEMIMEAERPLFYIGGGVIASNASEELVRLAEMLGIPVTTTLMGLGAIPCDHPLNLGMLGMHGTRFANYAVTESDLLISIGVRFDDRVTGKLDTFASQARIIHVDIDPAEIGKNKRVDVPIVGDSKSVLQDMLAKIQKKKTYQQWQSRIHSWKEKYPMKYPQDGMLRPQFVIEQLSELLDGEGVIVSEVGQNQMWTAQYFCFRHPRSWITSGGLGTMGYGFPAAMGAHFARPDQVVFDIAGDGSFQMNIQELGTVSHYQIPVKVAILNNRFLGMVRQWQELFYDRRYSYTELPPVDFVKIANAYGIDGITVEDCGDVRSALKTAIETDGPFVLDFRVEREENVFPMVPAGAAINEMIGAHRMKPHTLSVLVENKPGVLSRVTGLFSRRGFNIESLAVGTCEEPGTSRITIVCIGDDAQIEQVIKQLNKLIDVIKVSDITENDRVERELALIKVNADPGSSRAEIMQIASIFRAHIIDVGTKTVVLSVAGDTEKIDALEKLLRQYGVKELVRTGRIAILRGAKTVKSSK
;
A
#
# COMPACT_ATOMS: atom_id res chain seq x y z
N MET A 1 4.90 4.78 -41.71
CA MET A 1 6.34 4.64 -41.43
C MET A 1 6.84 3.42 -42.21
N ASN A 2 7.89 3.53 -43.03
CA ASN A 2 8.46 2.38 -43.76
C ASN A 2 9.88 2.14 -43.23
N LEU A 3 10.01 1.27 -42.23
CA LEU A 3 11.27 0.90 -41.61
C LEU A 3 11.77 -0.41 -42.22
N ARG A 4 13.01 -0.42 -42.72
CA ARG A 4 13.60 -1.61 -43.34
C ARG A 4 13.63 -2.76 -42.33
N GLY A 5 13.00 -3.89 -42.67
CA GLY A 5 12.92 -5.09 -41.83
C GLY A 5 11.78 -5.10 -40.80
N TYR A 6 10.98 -4.03 -40.71
CA TYR A 6 9.83 -3.95 -39.82
C TYR A 6 8.54 -3.82 -40.63
N GLN A 7 7.86 -4.95 -40.84
CA GLN A 7 6.57 -5.04 -41.52
C GLN A 7 5.55 -5.65 -40.56
N PRO A 8 4.99 -4.86 -39.63
CA PRO A 8 4.08 -5.38 -38.63
C PRO A 8 2.74 -5.80 -39.25
N THR A 9 2.18 -6.89 -38.72
CA THR A 9 0.85 -7.37 -39.08
C THR A 9 -0.20 -6.60 -38.31
N TYR A 10 -0.92 -5.67 -38.96
CA TYR A 10 -1.93 -4.85 -38.28
C TYR A 10 -3.27 -5.56 -38.06
N LYS A 11 -3.67 -6.47 -38.93
CA LYS A 11 -4.94 -7.20 -38.81
C LYS A 11 -4.73 -8.55 -38.16
N GLY A 12 -5.47 -8.83 -37.10
CA GLY A 12 -5.47 -10.15 -36.47
C GLY A 12 -6.05 -11.23 -37.39
N HIS A 13 -5.56 -12.47 -37.26
CA HIS A 13 -6.06 -13.58 -38.07
C HIS A 13 -7.48 -13.95 -37.65
N SER A 14 -8.46 -13.86 -38.56
CA SER A 14 -9.89 -14.03 -38.26
C SER A 14 -10.21 -15.29 -37.44
N ARG A 15 -9.65 -16.46 -37.79
CA ARG A 15 -9.93 -17.71 -37.05
C ARG A 15 -9.41 -17.71 -35.62
N GLN A 16 -8.33 -16.97 -35.33
CA GLN A 16 -7.82 -16.84 -33.96
C GLN A 16 -8.73 -15.92 -33.14
N ILE A 17 -9.25 -14.86 -33.77
CA ILE A 17 -10.28 -13.99 -33.17
C ILE A 17 -11.55 -14.79 -32.88
N ASP A 18 -12.01 -15.62 -33.82
CA ASP A 18 -13.19 -16.47 -33.62
C ASP A 18 -13.01 -17.43 -32.43
N LYS A 19 -11.84 -18.06 -32.32
CA LYS A 19 -11.48 -18.93 -31.19
C LYS A 19 -11.38 -18.16 -29.86
N ALA A 20 -10.84 -16.95 -29.87
CA ALA A 20 -10.79 -16.10 -28.68
C ALA A 20 -12.20 -15.74 -28.19
N ILE A 21 -13.11 -15.38 -29.11
CA ILE A 21 -14.51 -15.10 -28.79
C ILE A 21 -15.20 -16.33 -28.18
N GLU A 22 -15.01 -17.51 -28.77
CA GLU A 22 -15.55 -18.76 -28.23
C GLU A 22 -15.08 -18.98 -26.77
N MET A 23 -13.78 -18.85 -26.52
CA MET A 23 -13.22 -18.97 -25.16
C MET A 23 -13.78 -17.95 -24.18
N ILE A 24 -13.97 -16.70 -24.61
CA ILE A 24 -14.60 -15.64 -23.80
C ILE A 24 -16.03 -16.02 -23.43
N MET A 25 -16.80 -16.54 -24.39
CA MET A 25 -18.20 -16.93 -24.19
C MET A 25 -18.35 -18.17 -23.31
N GLU A 26 -17.36 -19.06 -23.30
CA GLU A 26 -17.31 -20.24 -22.42
C GLU A 26 -16.88 -19.93 -20.98
N ALA A 27 -15.99 -18.95 -20.79
CA ALA A 27 -15.41 -18.64 -19.48
C ALA A 27 -16.46 -18.30 -18.42
N GLU A 28 -16.15 -18.56 -17.15
CA GLU A 28 -16.96 -18.19 -15.98
C GLU A 28 -16.36 -17.01 -15.22
N ARG A 29 -15.02 -16.88 -15.22
CA ARG A 29 -14.26 -15.85 -14.52
C ARG A 29 -13.25 -15.15 -15.45
N PRO A 30 -13.70 -14.55 -16.58
CA PRO A 30 -12.79 -13.85 -17.47
C PRO A 30 -12.30 -12.54 -16.85
N LEU A 31 -11.11 -12.13 -17.27
CA LEU A 31 -10.49 -10.87 -16.87
C LEU A 31 -9.73 -10.25 -18.05
N PHE A 32 -9.98 -8.97 -18.33
CA PHE A 32 -9.14 -8.20 -19.24
C PHE A 32 -7.86 -7.75 -18.53
N TYR A 33 -6.71 -8.07 -19.12
CA TYR A 33 -5.39 -7.64 -18.69
C TYR A 33 -4.80 -6.73 -19.78
N ILE A 34 -4.78 -5.43 -19.49
CA ILE A 34 -4.59 -4.38 -20.51
C ILE A 34 -3.26 -3.64 -20.30
N GLY A 35 -2.49 -3.53 -21.37
CA GLY A 35 -1.19 -2.85 -21.34
C GLY A 35 -1.12 -1.60 -22.19
N GLY A 36 0.09 -1.06 -22.31
CA GLY A 36 0.37 0.16 -23.08
C GLY A 36 0.08 0.03 -24.58
N GLY A 37 -0.03 -1.19 -25.12
CA GLY A 37 -0.42 -1.39 -26.53
C GLY A 37 -1.80 -0.84 -26.85
N VAL A 38 -2.76 -0.92 -25.91
CA VAL A 38 -4.10 -0.33 -26.09
C VAL A 38 -4.03 1.20 -26.15
N ILE A 39 -3.22 1.82 -25.29
CA ILE A 39 -2.97 3.27 -25.30
C ILE A 39 -2.30 3.68 -26.61
N ALA A 40 -1.24 2.99 -27.01
CA ALA A 40 -0.48 3.28 -28.23
C ALA A 40 -1.35 3.17 -29.50
N SER A 41 -2.25 2.20 -29.52
CA SER A 41 -3.19 1.92 -30.62
C SER A 41 -4.43 2.84 -30.64
N ASN A 42 -4.64 3.67 -29.60
CA ASN A 42 -5.86 4.47 -29.40
C ASN A 42 -7.12 3.60 -29.39
N ALA A 43 -7.09 2.50 -28.62
CA ALA A 43 -8.13 1.48 -28.58
C ALA A 43 -8.99 1.48 -27.30
N SER A 44 -8.86 2.52 -26.46
CA SER A 44 -9.57 2.62 -25.18
C SER A 44 -11.09 2.60 -25.33
N GLU A 45 -11.64 3.27 -26.36
CA GLU A 45 -13.08 3.28 -26.61
C GLU A 45 -13.60 1.88 -26.94
N GLU A 46 -12.92 1.16 -27.83
CA GLU A 46 -13.29 -0.21 -28.17
C GLU A 46 -13.16 -1.17 -26.99
N LEU A 47 -12.12 -1.01 -26.17
CA LEU A 47 -11.95 -1.76 -24.93
C LEU A 47 -13.14 -1.55 -23.98
N VAL A 48 -13.48 -0.30 -23.69
CA VAL A 48 -14.58 0.04 -22.76
C VAL A 48 -15.89 -0.54 -23.28
N ARG A 49 -16.21 -0.32 -24.56
CA ARG A 49 -17.43 -0.88 -25.18
C ARG A 49 -17.49 -2.40 -25.10
N LEU A 50 -16.38 -3.09 -25.33
CA LEU A 50 -16.32 -4.54 -25.24
C LEU A 50 -16.47 -5.03 -23.79
N ALA A 51 -15.79 -4.38 -22.84
CA ALA A 51 -15.88 -4.68 -21.43
C ALA A 51 -17.30 -4.48 -20.89
N GLU A 52 -17.97 -3.38 -21.25
CA GLU A 52 -19.37 -3.11 -20.90
C GLU A 52 -20.34 -4.10 -21.53
N MET A 53 -20.17 -4.40 -22.83
CA MET A 53 -21.02 -5.33 -23.56
C MET A 53 -21.03 -6.73 -22.94
N LEU A 54 -19.88 -7.16 -22.42
CA LEU A 54 -19.68 -8.48 -21.80
C LEU A 54 -19.71 -8.45 -20.28
N GLY A 55 -19.72 -7.27 -19.64
CA GLY A 55 -19.57 -7.14 -18.19
C GLY A 55 -18.29 -7.78 -17.64
N ILE A 56 -17.17 -7.69 -18.36
CA ILE A 56 -15.89 -8.29 -17.96
C ILE A 56 -15.05 -7.24 -17.21
N PRO A 57 -14.58 -7.54 -15.98
CA PRO A 57 -13.66 -6.66 -15.25
C PRO A 57 -12.36 -6.41 -16.00
N VAL A 58 -11.76 -5.24 -15.78
CA VAL A 58 -10.54 -4.79 -16.46
C VAL A 58 -9.48 -4.42 -15.41
N THR A 59 -8.28 -4.97 -15.55
CA THR A 59 -7.08 -4.49 -14.84
C THR A 59 -6.03 -4.04 -15.84
N THR A 60 -5.18 -3.11 -15.42
CA THR A 60 -4.21 -2.44 -16.29
C THR A 60 -2.79 -2.56 -15.75
N THR A 61 -1.80 -2.66 -16.63
CA THR A 61 -0.40 -2.41 -16.26
C THR A 61 -0.20 -0.93 -15.89
N LEU A 62 0.95 -0.58 -15.31
CA LEU A 62 1.38 0.81 -15.17
C LEU A 62 1.28 1.61 -16.48
N MET A 63 1.64 0.99 -17.61
CA MET A 63 1.61 1.63 -18.93
C MET A 63 0.21 1.65 -19.56
N GLY A 64 -0.76 0.95 -18.97
CA GLY A 64 -2.15 0.88 -19.42
C GLY A 64 -3.11 1.76 -18.63
N LEU A 65 -2.63 2.50 -17.62
CA LEU A 65 -3.45 3.45 -16.86
C LEU A 65 -4.09 4.49 -17.80
N GLY A 66 -5.37 4.78 -17.56
CA GLY A 66 -6.19 5.61 -18.45
C GLY A 66 -6.79 4.86 -19.66
N ALA A 67 -6.52 3.56 -19.85
CA ALA A 67 -7.18 2.78 -20.91
C ALA A 67 -8.68 2.56 -20.62
N ILE A 68 -9.03 2.53 -19.34
CA ILE A 68 -10.40 2.54 -18.81
C ILE A 68 -10.45 3.63 -17.73
N PRO A 69 -11.54 4.42 -17.63
CA PRO A 69 -11.63 5.46 -16.60
C PRO A 69 -11.45 4.89 -15.20
N CYS A 70 -10.72 5.61 -14.34
CA CYS A 70 -10.36 5.14 -13.01
C CYS A 70 -11.59 4.72 -12.18
N ASP A 71 -12.68 5.47 -12.31
CA ASP A 71 -13.94 5.39 -11.57
C ASP A 71 -14.96 4.46 -12.24
N HIS A 72 -14.60 3.86 -13.37
CA HIS A 72 -15.45 2.90 -14.06
C HIS A 72 -15.69 1.65 -13.18
N PRO A 73 -16.92 1.14 -13.04
CA PRO A 73 -17.24 0.04 -12.12
C PRO A 73 -16.46 -1.26 -12.41
N LEU A 74 -16.16 -1.51 -13.69
CA LEU A 74 -15.37 -2.66 -14.14
C LEU A 74 -13.86 -2.48 -13.94
N ASN A 75 -13.36 -1.29 -13.63
CA ASN A 75 -11.93 -1.07 -13.42
C ASN A 75 -11.46 -1.66 -12.08
N LEU A 76 -10.39 -2.45 -12.11
CA LEU A 76 -9.71 -3.02 -10.94
C LEU A 76 -8.42 -2.28 -10.58
N GLY A 77 -8.09 -1.21 -11.32
CA GLY A 77 -6.86 -0.47 -11.16
C GLY A 77 -5.64 -1.27 -11.64
N MET A 78 -4.48 -0.85 -11.17
CA MET A 78 -3.19 -1.44 -11.53
C MET A 78 -3.02 -2.82 -10.87
N LEU A 79 -2.51 -3.81 -11.61
CA LEU A 79 -2.01 -5.08 -11.05
C LEU A 79 -0.49 -5.08 -10.92
N GLY A 80 0.05 -6.10 -10.23
CA GLY A 80 1.48 -6.36 -10.14
C GLY A 80 2.05 -6.07 -8.76
N MET A 81 3.35 -5.79 -8.71
CA MET A 81 4.13 -5.61 -7.48
C MET A 81 3.48 -4.61 -6.53
N HIS A 82 3.10 -3.43 -7.01
CA HIS A 82 2.42 -2.39 -6.24
C HIS A 82 0.97 -2.16 -6.69
N GLY A 83 0.37 -3.19 -7.31
CA GLY A 83 -1.02 -3.14 -7.74
C GLY A 83 -2.01 -3.18 -6.57
N THR A 84 -3.30 -3.14 -6.90
CA THR A 84 -4.37 -3.38 -5.94
C THR A 84 -4.45 -4.87 -5.60
N ARG A 85 -4.79 -5.20 -4.35
CA ARG A 85 -4.96 -6.60 -3.94
C ARG A 85 -6.04 -7.31 -4.75
N PHE A 86 -7.16 -6.62 -4.99
CA PHE A 86 -8.28 -7.20 -5.73
C PHE A 86 -7.96 -7.43 -7.21
N ALA A 87 -7.11 -6.62 -7.85
CA ALA A 87 -6.61 -6.92 -9.20
C ALA A 87 -5.76 -8.20 -9.23
N ASN A 88 -4.80 -8.33 -8.30
CA ASN A 88 -3.95 -9.51 -8.24
C ASN A 88 -4.72 -10.79 -7.90
N TYR A 89 -5.72 -10.71 -7.02
CA TYR A 89 -6.62 -11.84 -6.75
C TYR A 89 -7.47 -12.19 -7.96
N ALA A 90 -8.00 -11.19 -8.68
CA ALA A 90 -8.75 -11.43 -9.90
C ALA A 90 -7.93 -12.18 -10.95
N VAL A 91 -6.65 -11.81 -11.15
CA VAL A 91 -5.75 -12.54 -12.06
C VAL A 91 -5.54 -13.98 -11.58
N THR A 92 -5.27 -14.15 -10.29
CA THR A 92 -4.97 -15.47 -9.70
C THR A 92 -6.14 -16.45 -9.84
N GLU A 93 -7.37 -15.95 -9.72
CA GLU A 93 -8.58 -16.79 -9.72
C GLU A 93 -9.34 -16.82 -11.05
N SER A 94 -8.90 -16.02 -12.03
CA SER A 94 -9.48 -16.05 -13.38
C SER A 94 -9.30 -17.42 -14.03
N ASP A 95 -10.27 -17.82 -14.85
CA ASP A 95 -10.20 -19.00 -15.72
C ASP A 95 -9.85 -18.65 -17.17
N LEU A 96 -9.92 -17.36 -17.51
CA LEU A 96 -9.51 -16.80 -18.79
C LEU A 96 -8.89 -15.42 -18.58
N LEU A 97 -7.64 -15.26 -19.01
CA LEU A 97 -6.94 -13.98 -19.03
C LEU A 97 -6.86 -13.46 -20.47
N ILE A 98 -7.54 -12.35 -20.74
CA ILE A 98 -7.61 -11.71 -22.04
C ILE A 98 -6.57 -10.59 -22.08
N SER A 99 -5.38 -10.93 -22.56
CA SER A 99 -4.18 -10.12 -22.46
C SER A 99 -4.00 -9.30 -23.75
N ILE A 100 -4.14 -7.98 -23.69
CA ILE A 100 -4.13 -7.11 -24.88
C ILE A 100 -3.09 -6.01 -24.73
N GLY A 101 -2.10 -6.00 -25.62
CA GLY A 101 -1.04 -5.00 -25.65
C GLY A 101 -0.13 -5.06 -24.41
N VAL A 102 0.12 -6.26 -23.90
CA VAL A 102 0.93 -6.55 -22.71
C VAL A 102 2.10 -7.46 -23.05
N ARG A 103 3.18 -7.36 -22.27
CA ARG A 103 4.41 -8.15 -22.44
C ARG A 103 4.74 -9.11 -21.30
N PHE A 104 3.81 -9.29 -20.34
CA PHE A 104 4.02 -10.13 -19.15
C PHE A 104 5.35 -9.83 -18.43
N ASP A 105 5.55 -8.57 -18.07
CA ASP A 105 6.74 -8.10 -17.37
C ASP A 105 6.86 -8.68 -15.95
N ASP A 106 8.08 -8.86 -15.46
CA ASP A 106 8.32 -9.44 -14.13
C ASP A 106 7.72 -8.61 -12.97
N ARG A 107 7.61 -7.28 -13.13
CA ARG A 107 6.97 -6.40 -12.15
C ARG A 107 5.47 -6.62 -12.06
N VAL A 108 4.88 -7.20 -13.09
CA VAL A 108 3.46 -7.60 -13.09
C VAL A 108 3.31 -9.05 -12.66
N THR A 109 4.11 -9.96 -13.21
CA THR A 109 3.86 -11.39 -13.02
C THR A 109 4.33 -11.92 -11.67
N GLY A 110 5.29 -11.26 -11.02
CA GLY A 110 5.98 -11.83 -9.86
C GLY A 110 6.56 -13.19 -10.22
N LYS A 111 6.27 -14.22 -9.42
CA LYS A 111 6.60 -15.61 -9.78
C LYS A 111 5.76 -16.11 -10.96
N LEU A 112 6.41 -16.22 -12.12
CA LEU A 112 5.80 -16.57 -13.40
C LEU A 112 5.04 -17.91 -13.41
N ASP A 113 5.54 -18.92 -12.70
CA ASP A 113 4.91 -20.24 -12.61
C ASP A 113 3.53 -20.20 -11.94
N THR A 114 3.35 -19.31 -10.96
CA THR A 114 2.10 -19.18 -10.21
C THR A 114 1.16 -18.16 -10.85
N PHE A 115 1.67 -17.24 -11.66
CA PHE A 115 0.89 -16.23 -12.36
C PHE A 115 -0.16 -16.85 -13.28
N ALA A 116 -1.44 -16.51 -13.05
CA ALA A 116 -2.58 -16.99 -13.85
C ALA A 116 -2.58 -18.51 -14.11
N SER A 117 -2.13 -19.31 -13.12
CA SER A 117 -1.89 -20.75 -13.29
C SER A 117 -3.14 -21.58 -13.61
N GLN A 118 -4.33 -21.06 -13.32
CA GLN A 118 -5.63 -21.70 -13.59
C GLN A 118 -6.32 -21.14 -14.85
N ALA A 119 -5.72 -20.15 -15.51
CA ALA A 119 -6.35 -19.45 -16.62
C ALA A 119 -5.88 -19.97 -17.97
N ARG A 120 -6.81 -20.07 -18.92
CA ARG A 120 -6.45 -20.05 -20.35
C ARG A 120 -6.04 -18.63 -20.72
N ILE A 121 -5.12 -18.48 -21.68
CA ILE A 121 -4.56 -17.18 -22.04
C ILE A 121 -4.81 -16.86 -23.51
N ILE A 122 -5.50 -15.75 -23.76
CA ILE A 122 -5.55 -15.06 -25.05
C ILE A 122 -4.52 -13.94 -25.00
N HIS A 123 -3.63 -13.86 -25.99
CA HIS A 123 -2.61 -12.81 -26.06
C HIS A 123 -2.67 -12.10 -27.41
N VAL A 124 -3.04 -10.82 -27.37
CA VAL A 124 -3.05 -9.91 -28.53
C VAL A 124 -1.85 -8.99 -28.42
N ASP A 125 -0.95 -9.05 -29.39
CA ASP A 125 0.19 -8.13 -29.50
C ASP A 125 0.52 -7.84 -30.97
N ILE A 126 1.06 -6.66 -31.24
CA ILE A 126 1.51 -6.29 -32.58
C ILE A 126 2.84 -6.97 -32.91
N ASP A 127 3.65 -7.25 -31.89
CA ASP A 127 4.95 -7.88 -32.04
C ASP A 127 4.86 -9.40 -31.81
N PRO A 128 5.05 -10.23 -32.85
CA PRO A 128 5.05 -11.68 -32.71
C PRO A 128 6.12 -12.20 -31.74
N ALA A 129 7.19 -11.45 -31.47
CA ALA A 129 8.25 -11.85 -30.55
C ALA A 129 7.81 -11.81 -29.08
N GLU A 130 6.76 -11.04 -28.74
CA GLU A 130 6.22 -10.98 -27.38
C GLU A 130 5.26 -12.14 -27.09
N ILE A 131 4.65 -12.71 -28.13
CA ILE A 131 3.71 -13.82 -28.00
C ILE A 131 4.43 -15.08 -27.52
N GLY A 132 4.02 -15.61 -26.36
CA GLY A 132 4.58 -16.85 -25.83
C GLY A 132 5.99 -16.72 -25.23
N LYS A 133 6.58 -15.51 -25.20
CA LYS A 133 7.95 -15.27 -24.72
C LYS A 133 8.11 -15.63 -23.25
N ASN A 134 7.26 -15.07 -22.40
CA ASN A 134 7.30 -15.28 -20.94
C ASN A 134 6.22 -16.26 -20.48
N LYS A 135 5.00 -16.18 -21.02
CA LYS A 135 3.88 -17.02 -20.60
C LYS A 135 3.33 -17.80 -21.79
N ARG A 136 3.05 -19.08 -21.59
CA ARG A 136 2.39 -19.92 -22.59
C ARG A 136 1.02 -19.34 -22.93
N VAL A 137 0.72 -19.25 -24.23
CA VAL A 137 -0.51 -18.66 -24.77
C VAL A 137 -1.34 -19.76 -25.45
N ASP A 138 -2.65 -19.80 -25.19
CA ASP A 138 -3.59 -20.75 -25.80
C ASP A 138 -4.16 -20.24 -27.13
N VAL A 139 -4.37 -18.92 -27.23
CA VAL A 139 -4.78 -18.24 -28.46
C VAL A 139 -3.88 -17.01 -28.68
N PRO A 140 -2.83 -17.15 -29.51
CA PRO A 140 -2.02 -16.02 -29.94
C PRO A 140 -2.77 -15.25 -31.04
N ILE A 141 -2.79 -13.92 -30.97
CA ILE A 141 -3.32 -13.05 -32.02
C ILE A 141 -2.27 -11.98 -32.30
N VAL A 142 -1.59 -12.09 -33.44
CA VAL A 142 -0.66 -11.05 -33.89
C VAL A 142 -1.45 -10.00 -34.66
N GLY A 143 -1.54 -8.79 -34.11
CA GLY A 143 -2.40 -7.74 -34.64
C GLY A 143 -2.37 -6.46 -33.81
N ASP A 144 -2.78 -5.36 -34.42
CA ASP A 144 -3.00 -4.11 -33.72
C ASP A 144 -4.19 -4.24 -32.75
N SER A 145 -4.02 -3.73 -31.52
CA SER A 145 -5.03 -3.89 -30.45
C SER A 145 -6.39 -3.32 -30.84
N LYS A 146 -6.43 -2.14 -31.48
CA LYS A 146 -7.68 -1.51 -31.96
C LYS A 146 -8.35 -2.37 -33.01
N SER A 147 -7.61 -2.79 -34.05
CA SER A 147 -8.17 -3.63 -35.11
C SER A 147 -8.78 -4.93 -34.55
N VAL A 148 -8.08 -5.59 -33.63
CA VAL A 148 -8.56 -6.85 -33.04
C VAL A 148 -9.80 -6.63 -32.16
N LEU A 149 -9.83 -5.56 -31.36
CA LEU A 149 -10.99 -5.23 -30.54
C LEU A 149 -12.22 -4.87 -31.40
N GLN A 150 -12.04 -4.16 -32.51
CA GLN A 150 -13.11 -3.86 -33.48
C GLN A 150 -13.68 -5.13 -34.12
N ASP A 151 -12.81 -6.06 -34.51
CA ASP A 151 -13.22 -7.35 -35.07
C ASP A 151 -13.99 -8.20 -34.03
N MET A 152 -13.56 -8.17 -32.76
CA MET A 152 -14.29 -8.83 -31.66
C MET A 152 -15.68 -8.22 -31.47
N LEU A 153 -15.76 -6.89 -31.41
CA LEU A 153 -17.03 -6.16 -31.28
C LEU A 153 -18.00 -6.45 -32.42
N ALA A 154 -17.50 -6.55 -33.66
CA ALA A 154 -18.33 -6.83 -34.83
C ALA A 154 -18.90 -8.26 -34.84
N LYS A 155 -18.20 -9.21 -34.23
CA LYS A 155 -18.56 -10.64 -34.26
C LYS A 155 -19.35 -11.10 -33.05
N ILE A 156 -19.20 -10.45 -31.90
CA ILE A 156 -19.93 -10.80 -30.68
C ILE A 156 -21.35 -10.23 -30.77
N GLN A 157 -22.33 -11.12 -30.86
CA GLN A 157 -23.76 -10.75 -30.94
C GLN A 157 -24.51 -10.93 -29.61
N LYS A 158 -23.91 -11.62 -28.64
CA LYS A 158 -24.56 -11.99 -27.38
C LYS A 158 -23.96 -11.21 -26.21
N LYS A 159 -24.83 -10.62 -25.39
CA LYS A 159 -24.47 -10.14 -24.07
C LYS A 159 -24.37 -11.33 -23.12
N LYS A 160 -23.32 -11.36 -22.31
CA LYS A 160 -23.17 -12.26 -21.16
C LYS A 160 -22.89 -11.39 -19.95
N THR A 161 -23.32 -11.81 -18.77
CA THR A 161 -23.05 -11.08 -17.52
C THR A 161 -22.46 -12.03 -16.50
N TYR A 162 -21.35 -11.63 -15.90
CA TYR A 162 -20.59 -12.46 -14.96
C TYR A 162 -20.91 -12.07 -13.52
N GLN A 163 -22.19 -12.05 -13.14
CA GLN A 163 -22.65 -11.50 -11.86
C GLN A 163 -21.93 -12.12 -10.64
N GLN A 164 -21.86 -13.45 -10.55
CA GLN A 164 -21.18 -14.13 -9.44
C GLN A 164 -19.70 -13.74 -9.34
N TRP A 165 -19.03 -13.62 -10.50
CA TRP A 165 -17.63 -13.23 -10.55
C TRP A 165 -17.43 -11.77 -10.14
N GLN A 166 -18.28 -10.87 -10.63
CA GLN A 166 -18.28 -9.46 -10.25
C GLN A 166 -18.56 -9.29 -8.75
N SER A 167 -19.51 -10.03 -8.18
CA SER A 167 -19.78 -10.00 -6.73
C SER A 167 -18.57 -10.45 -5.91
N ARG A 168 -17.86 -11.49 -6.35
CA ARG A 168 -16.63 -11.96 -5.70
C ARG A 168 -15.55 -10.88 -5.72
N ILE A 169 -15.32 -10.25 -6.87
CA ILE A 169 -14.39 -9.13 -6.99
C ILE A 169 -14.78 -7.95 -6.11
N HIS A 170 -16.07 -7.60 -6.08
CA HIS A 170 -16.58 -6.51 -5.25
C HIS A 170 -16.28 -6.76 -3.78
N SER A 171 -16.47 -8.00 -3.30
CA SER A 171 -16.12 -8.38 -1.92
C SER A 171 -14.64 -8.14 -1.58
N TRP A 172 -13.73 -8.31 -2.55
CA TRP A 172 -12.31 -7.99 -2.34
C TRP A 172 -12.03 -6.49 -2.35
N LYS A 173 -12.72 -5.71 -3.19
CA LYS A 173 -12.61 -4.24 -3.16
C LYS A 173 -13.04 -3.69 -1.80
N GLU A 174 -14.14 -4.19 -1.26
CA GLU A 174 -14.63 -3.82 0.07
C GLU A 174 -13.68 -4.24 1.19
N LYS A 175 -13.13 -5.47 1.10
CA LYS A 175 -12.24 -6.02 2.12
C LYS A 175 -10.83 -5.41 2.09
N TYR A 176 -10.34 -5.04 0.91
CA TYR A 176 -8.97 -4.57 0.70
C TYR A 176 -8.92 -3.22 -0.04
N PRO A 177 -9.53 -2.16 0.51
CA PRO A 177 -9.43 -0.83 -0.07
C PRO A 177 -8.00 -0.28 0.04
N MET A 178 -7.64 0.61 -0.87
CA MET A 178 -6.40 1.39 -0.77
C MET A 178 -6.54 2.35 0.42
N LYS A 179 -5.61 2.28 1.36
CA LYS A 179 -5.59 3.10 2.59
C LYS A 179 -4.17 3.45 2.96
N TYR A 180 -4.01 4.59 3.61
CA TYR A 180 -2.75 5.06 4.18
C TYR A 180 -3.02 5.70 5.57
N PRO A 181 -2.00 5.89 6.43
CA PRO A 181 -2.20 6.42 7.78
C PRO A 181 -2.75 7.85 7.79
N GLN A 182 -3.70 8.13 8.68
CA GLN A 182 -4.23 9.47 8.94
C GLN A 182 -3.81 9.93 10.35
N ASP A 183 -2.53 10.23 10.53
CA ASP A 183 -1.91 10.55 11.82
C ASP A 183 -1.38 12.00 11.90
N GLY A 184 -1.93 12.89 11.06
CA GLY A 184 -1.60 14.32 11.03
C GLY A 184 -0.31 14.67 10.29
N MET A 185 0.51 13.68 9.91
CA MET A 185 1.67 13.88 9.04
C MET A 185 1.24 14.11 7.59
N LEU A 186 2.01 14.92 6.85
CA LEU A 186 1.79 15.11 5.42
C LEU A 186 2.17 13.85 4.64
N ARG A 187 1.15 13.07 4.27
CA ARG A 187 1.31 11.83 3.50
C ARG A 187 1.43 12.13 2.01
N PRO A 188 2.35 11.48 1.27
CA PRO A 188 2.46 11.67 -0.18
C PRO A 188 1.17 11.26 -0.90
N GLN A 189 0.48 10.23 -0.43
CA GLN A 189 -0.81 9.78 -0.97
C GLN A 189 -1.86 10.89 -0.92
N PHE A 190 -1.92 11.63 0.20
CA PHE A 190 -2.86 12.73 0.38
C PHE A 190 -2.62 13.86 -0.64
N VAL A 191 -1.35 14.20 -0.92
CA VAL A 191 -1.01 15.21 -1.95
C VAL A 191 -1.54 14.79 -3.32
N ILE A 192 -1.36 13.52 -3.70
CA ILE A 192 -1.86 12.98 -4.96
C ILE A 192 -3.38 12.98 -5.03
N GLU A 193 -4.07 12.57 -3.96
CA GLU A 193 -5.54 12.59 -3.90
C GLU A 193 -6.07 14.02 -4.04
N GLN A 194 -5.49 14.99 -3.33
CA GLN A 194 -5.90 16.38 -3.43
C GLN A 194 -5.67 16.96 -4.84
N LEU A 195 -4.56 16.60 -5.50
CA LEU A 195 -4.33 16.97 -6.89
C LEU A 195 -5.36 16.31 -7.82
N SER A 196 -5.63 15.02 -7.64
CA SER A 196 -6.60 14.28 -8.44
C SER A 196 -8.01 14.84 -8.32
N GLU A 197 -8.42 15.24 -7.12
CA GLU A 197 -9.72 15.88 -6.85
C GLU A 197 -9.80 17.27 -7.48
N LEU A 198 -8.72 18.07 -7.42
CA LEU A 198 -8.69 19.41 -8.00
C LEU A 198 -8.74 19.40 -9.53
N LEU A 199 -8.07 18.43 -10.16
CA LEU A 199 -8.07 18.30 -11.62
C LEU A 199 -9.31 17.56 -12.15
N ASP A 200 -10.04 16.85 -11.29
CA ASP A 200 -11.24 16.07 -11.65
C ASP A 200 -11.02 15.16 -12.88
N GLY A 201 -9.87 14.48 -12.91
CA GLY A 201 -9.49 13.57 -13.99
C GLY A 201 -9.02 14.22 -15.29
N GLU A 202 -8.91 15.55 -15.34
CA GLU A 202 -8.29 16.31 -16.42
C GLU A 202 -6.78 16.50 -16.20
N GLY A 203 -6.09 17.02 -17.21
CA GLY A 203 -4.65 17.25 -17.20
C GLY A 203 -3.81 16.06 -17.65
N VAL A 204 -2.51 16.30 -17.76
CA VAL A 204 -1.51 15.28 -18.07
C VAL A 204 -0.55 15.18 -16.89
N ILE A 205 -0.48 13.99 -16.30
CA ILE A 205 0.43 13.69 -15.22
C ILE A 205 1.62 12.93 -15.77
N VAL A 206 2.78 13.50 -15.56
CA VAL A 206 4.07 12.90 -15.81
C VAL A 206 4.68 12.56 -14.47
N SER A 207 5.43 11.46 -14.38
CA SER A 207 6.12 11.11 -13.15
C SER A 207 7.60 10.86 -13.37
N GLU A 208 8.36 11.25 -12.37
CA GLU A 208 9.66 10.69 -12.09
C GLU A 208 9.56 9.25 -11.55
N VAL A 209 10.70 8.57 -11.42
CA VAL A 209 10.76 7.19 -10.94
C VAL A 209 11.03 7.11 -9.44
N GLY A 210 10.28 6.25 -8.73
CA GLY A 210 10.40 6.07 -7.28
C GLY A 210 9.09 5.72 -6.61
N GLN A 211 8.96 6.02 -5.31
CA GLN A 211 7.70 5.83 -4.59
C GLN A 211 6.62 6.82 -5.06
N ASN A 212 7.02 8.05 -5.41
CA ASN A 212 6.17 9.06 -6.04
C ASN A 212 5.43 8.50 -7.27
N GLN A 213 6.13 7.73 -8.11
CA GLN A 213 5.56 7.09 -9.31
C GLN A 213 4.41 6.15 -8.93
N MET A 214 4.63 5.32 -7.91
CA MET A 214 3.67 4.30 -7.48
C MET A 214 2.48 4.92 -6.76
N TRP A 215 2.69 5.89 -5.86
CA TRP A 215 1.58 6.59 -5.23
C TRP A 215 0.74 7.36 -6.25
N THR A 216 1.37 7.97 -7.27
CA THR A 216 0.64 8.61 -8.36
C THR A 216 -0.20 7.59 -9.14
N ALA A 217 0.39 6.45 -9.51
CA ALA A 217 -0.32 5.37 -10.20
C ALA A 217 -1.46 4.75 -9.38
N GLN A 218 -1.37 4.78 -8.04
CA GLN A 218 -2.36 4.20 -7.12
C GLN A 218 -3.49 5.15 -6.76
N TYR A 219 -3.20 6.44 -6.55
CA TYR A 219 -4.11 7.41 -5.94
C TYR A 219 -4.59 8.50 -6.90
N PHE A 220 -4.00 8.64 -8.09
CA PHE A 220 -4.52 9.56 -9.10
C PHE A 220 -5.59 8.88 -9.98
N CYS A 221 -6.70 9.58 -10.21
CA CYS A 221 -7.79 9.12 -11.05
C CYS A 221 -7.58 9.46 -12.54
N PHE A 222 -6.94 8.56 -13.28
CA PHE A 222 -6.81 8.71 -14.74
C PHE A 222 -8.12 8.36 -15.46
N ARG A 223 -8.86 9.37 -15.92
CA ARG A 223 -10.10 9.18 -16.71
C ARG A 223 -9.84 9.01 -18.20
N HIS A 224 -8.77 9.61 -18.72
CA HIS A 224 -8.49 9.68 -20.16
C HIS A 224 -7.23 8.91 -20.55
N PRO A 225 -7.16 8.31 -21.75
CA PRO A 225 -5.93 7.72 -22.25
C PRO A 225 -4.87 8.79 -22.52
N ARG A 226 -3.58 8.42 -22.39
CA ARG A 226 -2.43 9.33 -22.60
C ARG A 226 -2.40 10.52 -21.63
N SER A 227 -3.10 10.44 -20.50
CA SER A 227 -2.99 11.38 -19.38
C SER A 227 -1.93 10.93 -18.36
N TRP A 228 -1.38 9.73 -18.49
CA TRP A 228 -0.30 9.19 -17.68
C TRP A 228 0.94 8.95 -18.53
N ILE A 229 2.07 9.57 -18.15
CA ILE A 229 3.35 9.44 -18.84
C ILE A 229 4.43 9.12 -17.80
N THR A 230 5.12 7.99 -17.98
CA THR A 230 6.12 7.54 -17.01
C THR A 230 7.17 6.62 -17.64
N SER A 231 8.36 6.56 -17.04
CA SER A 231 9.38 5.59 -17.38
C SER A 231 9.17 4.28 -16.63
N GLY A 232 8.44 3.35 -17.24
CA GLY A 232 8.14 2.04 -16.65
C GLY A 232 9.24 0.99 -16.89
N GLY A 233 9.52 0.67 -18.16
CA GLY A 233 10.38 -0.46 -18.52
C GLY A 233 11.84 -0.30 -18.08
N LEU A 234 12.44 0.86 -18.36
CA LEU A 234 13.83 1.15 -17.96
C LEU A 234 13.92 1.76 -16.55
N GLY A 235 12.87 2.45 -16.08
CA GLY A 235 12.86 3.08 -14.76
C GLY A 235 13.87 4.22 -14.64
N THR A 236 13.89 5.13 -15.61
CA THR A 236 14.87 6.23 -15.68
C THR A 236 14.47 7.39 -14.75
N MET A 237 15.23 7.62 -13.68
CA MET A 237 15.13 8.83 -12.87
C MET A 237 15.61 10.07 -13.67
N GLY A 238 14.99 11.22 -13.45
CA GLY A 238 15.19 12.45 -14.25
C GLY A 238 14.39 12.48 -15.54
N TYR A 239 13.46 11.55 -15.74
CA TYR A 239 12.62 11.44 -16.94
C TYR A 239 11.45 12.43 -16.92
N GLY A 240 10.84 12.61 -15.75
CA GLY A 240 9.55 13.27 -15.58
C GLY A 240 9.55 14.72 -16.05
N PHE A 241 10.50 15.50 -15.54
CA PHE A 241 10.56 16.92 -15.85
C PHE A 241 10.72 17.24 -17.36
N PRO A 242 11.70 16.65 -18.09
CA PRO A 242 11.78 16.86 -19.53
C PRO A 242 10.61 16.24 -20.31
N ALA A 243 10.04 15.13 -19.87
CA ALA A 243 8.87 14.54 -20.51
C ALA A 243 7.62 15.42 -20.33
N ALA A 244 7.46 16.11 -19.20
CA ALA A 244 6.38 17.08 -18.98
C ALA A 244 6.44 18.27 -19.94
N MET A 245 7.63 18.77 -20.26
CA MET A 245 7.76 19.81 -21.30
C MET A 245 7.25 19.32 -22.66
N GLY A 246 7.65 18.11 -23.07
CA GLY A 246 7.16 17.51 -24.32
C GLY A 246 5.66 17.25 -24.31
N ALA A 247 5.11 16.83 -23.17
CA ALA A 247 3.68 16.61 -22.99
C ALA A 247 2.87 17.90 -23.17
N HIS A 248 3.36 19.03 -22.62
CA HIS A 248 2.72 20.32 -22.80
C HIS A 248 2.63 20.71 -24.28
N PHE A 249 3.72 20.58 -25.06
CA PHE A 249 3.67 20.89 -26.49
C PHE A 249 2.74 19.96 -27.29
N ALA A 250 2.54 18.73 -26.84
CA ALA A 250 1.57 17.81 -27.44
C ALA A 250 0.11 18.12 -27.03
N ARG A 251 -0.10 18.80 -25.89
CA ARG A 251 -1.39 19.08 -25.25
C ARG A 251 -1.38 20.48 -24.59
N PRO A 252 -1.28 21.57 -25.37
CA PRO A 252 -1.08 22.91 -24.80
C PRO A 252 -2.28 23.40 -23.96
N ASP A 253 -3.47 22.87 -24.23
CA ASP A 253 -4.72 23.24 -23.53
C ASP A 253 -4.93 22.49 -22.21
N GLN A 254 -4.01 21.60 -21.83
CA GLN A 254 -4.12 20.76 -20.64
C GLN A 254 -3.06 21.17 -19.61
N VAL A 255 -3.45 21.20 -18.34
CA VAL A 255 -2.49 21.40 -17.24
C VAL A 255 -1.57 20.20 -17.17
N VAL A 256 -0.25 20.44 -17.14
CA VAL A 256 0.75 19.37 -17.05
C VAL A 256 1.45 19.42 -15.70
N PHE A 257 1.35 18.32 -14.95
CA PHE A 257 2.07 18.13 -13.69
C PHE A 257 3.20 17.12 -13.86
N ASP A 258 4.41 17.47 -13.41
CA ASP A 258 5.48 16.53 -13.11
C ASP A 258 5.43 16.17 -11.63
N ILE A 259 5.10 14.92 -11.31
CA ILE A 259 5.12 14.41 -9.93
C ILE A 259 6.48 13.79 -9.66
N ALA A 260 7.29 14.56 -8.94
CA ALA A 260 8.70 14.27 -8.78
C ALA A 260 9.04 13.71 -7.40
N GLY A 261 10.04 12.84 -7.34
CA GLY A 261 10.82 12.62 -6.12
C GLY A 261 12.00 13.59 -6.08
N ASP A 262 12.39 14.04 -4.89
CA ASP A 262 13.51 14.96 -4.67
C ASP A 262 14.85 14.47 -5.25
N GLY A 263 15.14 13.17 -5.15
CA GLY A 263 16.31 12.57 -5.79
C GLY A 263 16.24 12.53 -7.32
N SER A 264 15.06 12.28 -7.88
CA SER A 264 14.86 12.16 -9.33
C SER A 264 14.85 13.52 -10.01
N PHE A 265 14.19 14.52 -9.42
CA PHE A 265 14.16 15.89 -9.95
C PHE A 265 15.56 16.49 -10.08
N GLN A 266 16.44 16.21 -9.12
CA GLN A 266 17.84 16.68 -9.13
C GLN A 266 18.65 16.19 -10.34
N MET A 267 18.29 15.06 -10.95
CA MET A 267 19.05 14.52 -12.08
C MET A 267 19.01 15.42 -13.32
N ASN A 268 17.89 16.12 -13.53
CA ASN A 268 17.70 17.02 -14.67
C ASN A 268 17.18 18.41 -14.25
N ILE A 269 17.53 18.85 -13.04
CA ILE A 269 17.09 20.14 -12.48
C ILE A 269 17.56 21.35 -13.32
N GLN A 270 18.62 21.20 -14.11
CA GLN A 270 19.08 22.25 -15.02
C GLN A 270 18.04 22.66 -16.07
N GLU A 271 17.06 21.80 -16.35
CA GLU A 271 15.95 22.12 -17.27
C GLU A 271 15.03 23.23 -16.74
N LEU A 272 15.19 23.66 -15.49
CA LEU A 272 14.60 24.90 -14.97
C LEU A 272 14.98 26.10 -15.86
N GLY A 273 16.20 26.11 -16.41
CA GLY A 273 16.61 27.13 -17.39
C GLY A 273 15.78 27.09 -18.67
N THR A 274 15.47 25.89 -19.17
CA THR A 274 14.64 25.68 -20.37
C THR A 274 13.21 26.13 -20.13
N VAL A 275 12.54 25.64 -19.07
CA VAL A 275 11.14 26.01 -18.80
C VAL A 275 10.98 27.50 -18.47
N SER A 276 11.95 28.11 -17.80
CA SER A 276 11.95 29.55 -17.54
C SER A 276 12.11 30.35 -18.83
N HIS A 277 13.12 30.03 -19.65
CA HIS A 277 13.40 30.78 -20.88
C HIS A 277 12.21 30.78 -21.86
N TYR A 278 11.58 29.61 -22.03
CA TYR A 278 10.45 29.43 -22.94
C TYR A 278 9.07 29.62 -22.29
N GLN A 279 9.03 29.92 -20.99
CA GLN A 279 7.79 30.06 -20.20
C GLN A 279 6.85 28.86 -20.37
N ILE A 280 7.41 27.64 -20.35
CA ILE A 280 6.64 26.40 -20.52
C ILE A 280 5.85 26.16 -19.22
N PRO A 281 4.50 26.12 -19.24
CA PRO A 281 3.67 26.12 -18.04
C PRO A 281 3.55 24.74 -17.35
N VAL A 282 4.69 24.07 -17.17
CA VAL A 282 4.78 22.81 -16.40
C VAL A 282 4.75 23.12 -14.91
N LYS A 283 3.92 22.36 -14.18
CA LYS A 283 3.83 22.41 -12.72
C LYS A 283 4.62 21.25 -12.13
N VAL A 284 5.62 21.52 -11.32
CA VAL A 284 6.42 20.48 -10.66
C VAL A 284 5.91 20.30 -9.24
N ALA A 285 5.53 19.08 -8.86
CA ALA A 285 5.15 18.71 -7.51
C ALA A 285 6.16 17.71 -6.95
N ILE A 286 7.08 18.20 -6.12
CA ILE A 286 8.14 17.40 -5.50
C ILE A 286 7.61 16.79 -4.20
N LEU A 287 7.55 15.47 -4.12
CA LEU A 287 7.30 14.73 -2.89
C LEU A 287 8.63 14.51 -2.16
N ASN A 288 8.98 15.47 -1.31
CA ASN A 288 10.31 15.59 -0.70
C ASN A 288 10.39 14.85 0.64
N ASN A 289 10.89 13.61 0.58
CA ASN A 289 11.08 12.76 1.76
C ASN A 289 12.56 12.70 2.22
N ARG A 290 13.48 13.35 1.48
CA ARG A 290 14.94 13.34 1.72
C ARG A 290 15.55 11.95 1.63
N PHE A 291 15.00 11.12 0.75
CA PHE A 291 15.48 9.76 0.50
C PHE A 291 15.35 9.38 -0.98
N LEU A 292 16.23 8.49 -1.43
CA LEU A 292 15.92 7.58 -2.52
C LEU A 292 14.88 6.55 -2.04
N GLY A 293 13.64 7.02 -1.86
CA GLY A 293 12.59 6.35 -1.07
C GLY A 293 12.31 4.91 -1.46
N MET A 294 12.32 4.60 -2.77
CA MET A 294 12.08 3.23 -3.23
C MET A 294 13.22 2.30 -2.77
N VAL A 295 14.48 2.72 -2.90
CA VAL A 295 15.63 1.94 -2.43
C VAL A 295 15.62 1.84 -0.90
N ARG A 296 15.27 2.92 -0.21
CA ARG A 296 15.14 2.96 1.26
C ARG A 296 14.09 1.96 1.76
N GLN A 297 12.92 1.88 1.14
CA GLN A 297 11.88 0.90 1.48
C GLN A 297 12.40 -0.54 1.38
N TRP A 298 13.16 -0.87 0.34
CA TRP A 298 13.76 -2.20 0.20
C TRP A 298 14.84 -2.47 1.26
N GLN A 299 15.65 -1.47 1.60
CA GLN A 299 16.64 -1.57 2.68
C GLN A 299 15.98 -1.73 4.06
N GLU A 300 14.85 -1.07 4.28
CA GLU A 300 14.03 -1.23 5.47
C GLU A 300 13.47 -2.64 5.60
N LEU A 301 12.83 -3.16 4.54
CA LEU A 301 12.11 -4.43 4.60
C LEU A 301 13.02 -5.67 4.54
N PHE A 302 14.14 -5.60 3.81
CA PHE A 302 14.96 -6.78 3.51
C PHE A 302 16.40 -6.72 4.04
N TYR A 303 16.81 -5.58 4.63
CA TYR A 303 18.18 -5.36 5.10
C TYR A 303 18.26 -4.68 6.47
N ASP A 304 17.30 -4.96 7.36
CA ASP A 304 17.28 -4.49 8.75
C ASP A 304 17.49 -2.97 8.90
N ARG A 305 16.90 -2.18 8.00
CA ARG A 305 17.03 -0.70 7.99
C ARG A 305 18.47 -0.21 7.85
N ARG A 306 19.33 -0.98 7.20
CA ARG A 306 20.69 -0.57 6.83
C ARG A 306 20.65 0.36 5.63
N TYR A 307 20.42 1.65 5.88
CA TYR A 307 20.33 2.68 4.85
C TYR A 307 21.72 3.00 4.27
N SER A 308 22.01 2.43 3.10
CA SER A 308 23.29 2.60 2.42
C SER A 308 23.15 3.62 1.30
N TYR A 309 23.64 4.84 1.52
CA TYR A 309 23.66 5.95 0.55
C TYR A 309 22.29 6.32 -0.05
N THR A 310 21.22 6.16 0.73
CA THR A 310 19.85 6.48 0.31
C THR A 310 19.31 7.76 0.94
N GLU A 311 19.86 8.25 2.04
CA GLU A 311 19.49 9.53 2.64
C GLU A 311 20.08 10.69 1.83
N LEU A 312 19.25 11.68 1.52
CA LEU A 312 19.62 12.84 0.72
C LEU A 312 19.82 14.08 1.62
N PRO A 313 20.76 14.97 1.28
CA PRO A 313 20.94 16.22 2.00
C PRO A 313 19.71 17.12 1.81
N PRO A 314 19.43 18.04 2.76
CA PRO A 314 18.35 19.01 2.59
C PRO A 314 18.65 19.95 1.42
N VAL A 315 17.70 20.04 0.47
CA VAL A 315 17.72 20.98 -0.65
C VAL A 315 16.50 21.91 -0.54
N ASP A 316 16.72 23.18 -0.86
CA ASP A 316 15.68 24.21 -0.96
C ASP A 316 15.32 24.40 -2.43
N PHE A 317 14.35 23.60 -2.90
CA PHE A 317 13.96 23.58 -4.31
C PHE A 317 13.30 24.88 -4.76
N VAL A 318 12.57 25.55 -3.86
CA VAL A 318 11.93 26.84 -4.14
C VAL A 318 12.98 27.92 -4.36
N LYS A 319 14.04 28.00 -3.54
CA LYS A 319 15.13 28.94 -3.80
C LYS A 319 15.86 28.68 -5.11
N ILE A 320 16.03 27.40 -5.49
CA ILE A 320 16.63 27.05 -6.78
C ILE A 320 15.72 27.49 -7.94
N ALA A 321 14.41 27.23 -7.85
CA ALA A 321 13.43 27.69 -8.83
C ALA A 321 13.42 29.22 -8.96
N ASN A 322 13.41 29.93 -7.84
CA ASN A 322 13.46 31.41 -7.81
C ASN A 322 14.74 31.95 -8.47
N ALA A 323 15.87 31.24 -8.35
CA ALA A 323 17.12 31.64 -9.02
C ALA A 323 17.03 31.53 -10.56
N TYR A 324 16.14 30.69 -11.08
CA TYR A 324 15.79 30.63 -12.50
C TYR A 324 14.61 31.56 -12.86
N GLY A 325 14.07 32.33 -11.91
CA GLY A 325 12.91 33.20 -12.13
C GLY A 325 11.57 32.46 -12.18
N ILE A 326 11.47 31.31 -11.52
CA ILE A 326 10.26 30.49 -11.44
C ILE A 326 9.72 30.54 -10.01
N ASP A 327 8.45 30.88 -9.87
CA ASP A 327 7.80 30.93 -8.57
C ASP A 327 7.61 29.52 -7.96
N GLY A 328 7.60 29.45 -6.63
CA GLY A 328 7.35 28.20 -5.95
C GLY A 328 6.94 28.35 -4.48
N ILE A 329 6.38 27.26 -3.94
CA ILE A 329 5.87 27.17 -2.56
C ILE A 329 6.36 25.88 -1.91
N THR A 330 6.84 25.99 -0.67
CA THR A 330 7.11 24.85 0.20
C THR A 330 5.89 24.60 1.08
N VAL A 331 5.46 23.35 1.19
CA VAL A 331 4.30 22.93 1.98
C VAL A 331 4.72 21.86 2.98
N GLU A 332 4.47 22.10 4.27
CA GLU A 332 4.77 21.14 5.35
C GLU A 332 3.50 20.62 6.03
N ASP A 333 2.44 21.42 6.03
CA ASP A 333 1.16 21.10 6.69
C ASP A 333 0.09 20.61 5.71
N CYS A 334 -0.68 19.60 6.12
CA CYS A 334 -1.81 19.06 5.34
C CYS A 334 -2.84 20.13 4.96
N GLY A 335 -3.05 21.14 5.81
CA GLY A 335 -4.02 22.22 5.59
C GLY A 335 -3.70 23.10 4.38
N ASP A 336 -2.42 23.20 4.01
CA ASP A 336 -1.94 24.11 2.96
C ASP A 336 -1.78 23.44 1.60
N VAL A 337 -1.93 22.11 1.54
CA VAL A 337 -1.77 21.34 0.28
C VAL A 337 -2.71 21.85 -0.80
N ARG A 338 -4.00 21.98 -0.47
CA ARG A 338 -5.02 22.33 -1.46
C ARG A 338 -4.90 23.77 -1.97
N SER A 339 -4.53 24.71 -1.11
CA SER A 339 -4.30 26.11 -1.50
C SER A 339 -3.06 26.25 -2.38
N ALA A 340 -1.97 25.54 -2.04
CA ALA A 340 -0.75 25.54 -2.83
C ALA A 340 -0.95 24.95 -4.23
N LEU A 341 -1.65 23.81 -4.34
CA LEU A 341 -2.00 23.20 -5.62
C LEU A 341 -2.82 24.14 -6.51
N LYS A 342 -3.85 24.80 -5.94
CA LYS A 342 -4.65 25.79 -6.68
C LYS A 342 -3.81 26.96 -7.18
N THR A 343 -2.96 27.50 -6.31
CA THR A 343 -2.05 28.60 -6.68
C THR A 343 -1.17 28.21 -7.85
N ALA A 344 -0.59 27.01 -7.84
CA ALA A 344 0.22 26.52 -8.95
C ALA A 344 -0.55 26.38 -10.26
N ILE A 345 -1.80 25.88 -10.20
CA ILE A 345 -2.69 25.74 -11.36
C ILE A 345 -3.06 27.10 -11.96
N GLU A 346 -3.38 28.08 -11.11
CA GLU A 346 -3.83 29.42 -11.50
C GLU A 346 -2.68 30.33 -11.95
N THR A 347 -1.44 30.01 -11.59
CA THR A 347 -0.27 30.79 -12.00
C THR A 347 0.04 30.55 -13.48
N ASP A 348 0.23 31.61 -14.25
CA ASP A 348 0.72 31.50 -15.62
C ASP A 348 2.20 31.08 -15.64
N GLY A 349 2.59 30.23 -16.59
CA GLY A 349 3.98 29.78 -16.71
C GLY A 349 4.37 28.67 -15.73
N PRO A 350 5.67 28.34 -15.62
CA PRO A 350 6.14 27.23 -14.77
C PRO A 350 5.94 27.53 -13.28
N PHE A 351 5.78 26.49 -12.47
CA PHE A 351 5.64 26.62 -11.01
C PHE A 351 6.22 25.42 -10.27
N VAL A 352 6.86 25.63 -9.12
CA VAL A 352 7.44 24.55 -8.30
C VAL A 352 6.77 24.44 -6.93
N LEU A 353 6.27 23.26 -6.61
CA LEU A 353 5.74 22.88 -5.31
C LEU A 353 6.69 21.90 -4.64
N ASP A 354 7.08 22.18 -3.40
CA ASP A 354 7.94 21.34 -2.58
C ASP A 354 7.19 20.84 -1.34
N PHE A 355 6.61 19.65 -1.43
CA PHE A 355 5.86 19.02 -0.35
C PHE A 355 6.80 18.26 0.58
N ARG A 356 6.97 18.70 1.82
CA ARG A 356 7.77 18.03 2.85
C ARG A 356 6.97 16.89 3.47
N VAL A 357 6.95 15.76 2.77
CA VAL A 357 6.15 14.57 3.15
C VAL A 357 6.86 13.72 4.21
N GLU A 358 6.10 12.81 4.84
CA GLU A 358 6.64 11.85 5.79
C GLU A 358 7.78 11.03 5.17
N ARG A 359 8.93 11.05 5.84
CA ARG A 359 10.21 10.59 5.30
C ARG A 359 10.26 9.08 5.08
N GLU A 360 9.68 8.32 6.01
CA GLU A 360 9.74 6.86 6.02
C GLU A 360 8.46 6.17 5.49
N GLU A 361 7.60 6.88 4.77
CA GLU A 361 6.40 6.27 4.17
C GLU A 361 6.77 5.17 3.15
N ASN A 362 6.01 4.08 3.14
CA ASN A 362 6.24 2.93 2.26
C ASN A 362 5.09 2.73 1.27
N VAL A 363 5.40 2.26 0.07
CA VAL A 363 4.41 1.94 -0.95
C VAL A 363 3.81 0.58 -0.65
N PHE A 364 2.53 0.57 -0.34
CA PHE A 364 1.73 -0.64 -0.18
C PHE A 364 0.45 -0.55 -1.01
N PRO A 365 -0.16 -1.69 -1.39
CA PRO A 365 0.32 -3.07 -1.23
C PRO A 365 1.63 -3.37 -1.97
N MET A 366 2.32 -4.44 -1.59
CA MET A 366 3.59 -4.86 -2.19
C MET A 366 3.66 -6.39 -2.31
N VAL A 367 4.03 -6.91 -3.49
CA VAL A 367 4.46 -8.31 -3.69
C VAL A 367 5.98 -8.38 -3.54
N PRO A 368 6.53 -9.14 -2.58
CA PRO A 368 7.97 -9.36 -2.49
C PRO A 368 8.56 -10.01 -3.75
N ALA A 369 9.85 -9.77 -4.02
CA ALA A 369 10.53 -10.43 -5.13
C ALA A 369 10.40 -11.97 -5.02
N GLY A 370 10.01 -12.62 -6.11
CA GLY A 370 9.87 -14.08 -6.18
C GLY A 370 8.62 -14.66 -5.51
N ALA A 371 7.79 -13.84 -4.86
CA ALA A 371 6.50 -14.27 -4.31
C ALA A 371 5.42 -14.37 -5.41
N ALA A 372 4.35 -15.10 -5.12
CA ALA A 372 3.17 -15.11 -5.99
C ALA A 372 2.41 -13.78 -5.86
N ILE A 373 1.73 -13.35 -6.92
CA ILE A 373 1.04 -12.02 -6.93
C ILE A 373 -0.08 -11.90 -5.89
N ASN A 374 -0.61 -13.02 -5.38
CA ASN A 374 -1.60 -13.05 -4.30
C ASN A 374 -0.97 -13.03 -2.89
N GLU A 375 0.35 -13.13 -2.75
CA GLU A 375 1.08 -13.07 -1.48
C GLU A 375 1.47 -11.63 -1.15
N MET A 376 0.50 -10.71 -1.22
CA MET A 376 0.73 -9.29 -1.03
C MET A 376 0.87 -8.93 0.45
N ILE A 377 1.92 -8.16 0.75
CA ILE A 377 2.10 -7.43 1.99
C ILE A 377 1.32 -6.11 1.87
N GLY A 378 0.65 -5.69 2.94
CA GLY A 378 -0.12 -4.44 2.99
C GLY A 378 0.55 -3.43 3.92
N ALA A 379 -0.06 -2.24 4.04
CA ALA A 379 0.23 -1.25 5.07
C ALA A 379 -0.15 -1.75 6.47
N HIS A 380 0.17 -3.00 6.78
CA HIS A 380 0.06 -3.53 8.10
C HIS A 380 1.29 -3.09 8.86
N ARG A 381 1.17 -1.88 9.42
CA ARG A 381 2.06 -1.44 10.47
C ARG A 381 2.04 -2.54 11.53
N MET A 382 3.22 -3.09 11.83
CA MET A 382 3.43 -3.95 12.99
C MET A 382 2.86 -3.20 14.20
N LYS A 383 1.71 -3.66 14.71
CA LYS A 383 1.02 -3.00 15.83
C LYS A 383 0.86 -3.99 16.98
N PRO A 384 0.75 -3.51 18.23
CA PRO A 384 0.44 -4.40 19.34
C PRO A 384 -0.99 -4.93 19.20
N HIS A 385 -1.13 -6.25 19.22
CA HIS A 385 -2.42 -6.93 19.29
C HIS A 385 -2.64 -7.54 20.67
N THR A 386 -3.81 -7.30 21.24
CA THR A 386 -4.24 -7.87 22.52
C THR A 386 -5.23 -9.00 22.28
N LEU A 387 -4.77 -10.23 22.47
CA LEU A 387 -5.57 -11.44 22.29
C LEU A 387 -6.08 -11.95 23.64
N SER A 388 -7.37 -12.22 23.71
CA SER A 388 -8.02 -12.89 24.84
C SER A 388 -8.35 -14.33 24.45
N VAL A 389 -7.66 -15.28 25.05
CA VAL A 389 -7.79 -16.72 24.78
C VAL A 389 -8.44 -17.38 25.98
N LEU A 390 -9.67 -17.87 25.81
CA LEU A 390 -10.36 -18.69 26.81
C LEU A 390 -10.00 -20.16 26.58
N VAL A 391 -9.48 -20.82 27.62
CA VAL A 391 -8.97 -22.19 27.55
C VAL A 391 -9.48 -23.05 28.71
N GLU A 392 -9.41 -24.37 28.54
CA GLU A 392 -9.56 -25.31 29.65
C GLU A 392 -8.36 -25.23 30.60
N ASN A 393 -8.61 -25.27 31.92
CA ASN A 393 -7.55 -25.23 32.93
C ASN A 393 -6.96 -26.63 33.15
N LYS A 394 -6.13 -27.09 32.20
CA LYS A 394 -5.46 -28.41 32.22
C LYS A 394 -3.94 -28.28 32.08
N PRO A 395 -3.16 -29.23 32.63
CA PRO A 395 -1.71 -29.26 32.43
C PRO A 395 -1.30 -29.23 30.94
N GLY A 396 -0.30 -28.41 30.63
CA GLY A 396 0.28 -28.30 29.30
C GLY A 396 -0.46 -27.38 28.31
N VAL A 397 -1.67 -26.90 28.64
CA VAL A 397 -2.44 -25.99 27.77
C VAL A 397 -1.70 -24.68 27.52
N LEU A 398 -1.15 -24.07 28.58
CA LEU A 398 -0.37 -22.84 28.47
C LEU A 398 0.82 -23.00 27.51
N SER A 399 1.57 -24.11 27.64
CA SER A 399 2.73 -24.40 26.78
C SER A 399 2.34 -24.63 25.32
N ARG A 400 1.18 -25.26 25.07
CA ARG A 400 0.65 -25.42 23.70
C ARG A 400 0.28 -24.07 23.07
N VAL A 401 -0.37 -23.20 23.84
CA VAL A 401 -0.76 -21.85 23.39
C VAL A 401 0.47 -20.99 23.12
N THR A 402 1.38 -20.84 24.09
CA THR A 402 2.58 -20.01 23.92
C THR A 402 3.57 -20.60 22.91
N GLY A 403 3.68 -21.93 22.84
CA GLY A 403 4.51 -22.65 21.87
C GLY A 403 4.09 -22.43 20.42
N LEU A 404 2.83 -22.02 20.16
CA LEU A 404 2.38 -21.67 18.82
C LEU A 404 3.01 -20.37 18.33
N PHE A 405 3.14 -19.37 19.22
CA PHE A 405 3.77 -18.09 18.90
C PHE A 405 5.26 -18.27 18.63
N SER A 406 5.96 -19.04 19.47
CA SER A 406 7.41 -19.26 19.32
C SER A 406 7.76 -20.04 18.04
N ARG A 407 7.01 -21.08 17.68
CA ARG A 407 7.21 -21.84 16.42
C ARG A 407 7.03 -20.99 15.16
N ARG A 408 6.31 -19.87 15.29
CA ARG A 408 5.99 -18.97 14.18
C ARG A 408 6.86 -17.71 14.19
N GLY A 409 7.79 -17.59 15.13
CA GLY A 409 8.68 -16.43 15.24
C GLY A 409 8.01 -15.17 15.79
N PHE A 410 6.86 -15.29 16.48
CA PHE A 410 6.23 -14.15 17.15
C PHE A 410 6.83 -13.94 18.53
N ASN A 411 7.16 -12.69 18.84
CA ASN A 411 7.50 -12.28 20.20
C ASN A 411 6.22 -12.01 20.99
N ILE A 412 6.10 -12.63 22.17
CA ILE A 412 5.05 -12.30 23.13
C ILE A 412 5.59 -11.18 24.03
N GLU A 413 5.02 -9.98 23.92
CA GLU A 413 5.39 -8.84 24.76
C GLU A 413 4.83 -8.98 26.18
N SER A 414 3.63 -9.55 26.30
CA SER A 414 2.98 -9.72 27.58
C SER A 414 2.13 -10.98 27.61
N LEU A 415 2.16 -11.68 28.74
CA LEU A 415 1.39 -12.89 28.96
C LEU A 415 0.84 -12.88 30.39
N ALA A 416 -0.49 -12.87 30.52
CA ALA A 416 -1.17 -13.04 31.79
C ALA A 416 -2.09 -14.26 31.73
N VAL A 417 -2.08 -15.09 32.78
CA VAL A 417 -2.94 -16.26 32.89
C VAL A 417 -3.68 -16.18 34.23
N GLY A 418 -5.00 -16.33 34.19
CA GLY A 418 -5.83 -16.31 35.39
C GLY A 418 -7.03 -17.24 35.28
N THR A 419 -7.59 -17.64 36.41
CA THR A 419 -8.87 -18.35 36.47
C THR A 419 -10.03 -17.43 36.07
N CYS A 420 -11.05 -17.99 35.44
CA CYS A 420 -12.25 -17.26 35.03
C CYS A 420 -13.44 -17.52 35.96
N GLU A 421 -14.56 -16.84 35.68
CA GLU A 421 -15.85 -17.03 36.36
C GLU A 421 -16.33 -18.49 36.33
N GLU A 422 -16.01 -19.23 35.26
CA GLU A 422 -16.39 -20.64 35.11
C GLU A 422 -15.32 -21.57 35.68
N PRO A 423 -15.67 -22.41 36.67
CA PRO A 423 -14.77 -23.40 37.23
C PRO A 423 -14.17 -24.30 36.15
N GLY A 424 -12.86 -24.54 36.23
CA GLY A 424 -12.15 -25.39 35.25
C GLY A 424 -11.73 -24.68 33.96
N THR A 425 -11.91 -23.35 33.85
CA THR A 425 -11.42 -22.56 32.71
C THR A 425 -10.42 -21.48 33.14
N SER A 426 -9.55 -21.09 32.22
CA SER A 426 -8.58 -20.01 32.40
C SER A 426 -8.62 -19.05 31.22
N ARG A 427 -8.28 -17.78 31.47
CA ARG A 427 -8.07 -16.78 30.43
C ARG A 427 -6.59 -16.49 30.32
N ILE A 428 -6.11 -16.55 29.09
CA ILE A 428 -4.77 -16.15 28.71
C ILE A 428 -4.91 -14.84 27.94
N THR A 429 -4.38 -13.75 28.48
CA THR A 429 -4.23 -12.49 27.77
C THR A 429 -2.83 -12.43 27.19
N ILE A 430 -2.73 -12.32 25.88
CA ILE A 430 -1.45 -12.27 25.14
C ILE A 430 -1.38 -10.94 24.42
N VAL A 431 -0.30 -10.21 24.63
CA VAL A 431 0.05 -9.05 23.81
C VAL A 431 1.23 -9.43 22.93
N CYS A 432 1.10 -9.23 21.62
CA CYS A 432 2.13 -9.52 20.64
C CYS A 432 2.13 -8.47 19.54
N ILE A 433 3.29 -8.21 18.94
CA ILE A 433 3.38 -7.35 17.77
C ILE A 433 3.26 -8.22 16.52
N GLY A 434 2.35 -7.85 15.63
CA GLY A 434 2.19 -8.49 14.33
C GLY A 434 1.38 -7.63 13.39
N ASP A 435 1.35 -8.02 12.12
CA ASP A 435 0.36 -7.50 11.18
C ASP A 435 -1.01 -8.17 11.34
N ASP A 436 -2.08 -7.52 10.86
CA ASP A 436 -3.45 -8.05 10.98
C ASP A 436 -3.60 -9.44 10.34
N ALA A 437 -2.90 -9.73 9.24
CA ALA A 437 -3.01 -11.00 8.52
C ALA A 437 -2.30 -12.15 9.27
N GLN A 438 -1.13 -11.87 9.82
CA GLN A 438 -0.36 -12.72 10.70
C GLN A 438 -1.16 -13.06 11.96
N ILE A 439 -1.76 -12.06 12.59
CA ILE A 439 -2.57 -12.25 13.79
C ILE A 439 -3.86 -13.01 13.46
N GLU A 440 -4.51 -12.74 12.33
CA GLU A 440 -5.67 -13.54 11.87
C GLU A 440 -5.27 -15.02 11.67
N GLN A 441 -4.08 -15.28 11.14
CA GLN A 441 -3.57 -16.64 10.98
C GLN A 441 -3.29 -17.31 12.34
N VAL A 442 -2.69 -16.59 13.29
CA VAL A 442 -2.45 -17.07 14.66
C VAL A 442 -3.77 -17.40 15.34
N ILE A 443 -4.78 -16.53 15.25
CA ILE A 443 -6.12 -16.73 15.81
C ILE A 443 -6.76 -18.00 15.22
N LYS A 444 -6.70 -18.18 13.89
CA LYS A 444 -7.24 -19.39 13.24
C LYS A 444 -6.55 -20.66 13.71
N GLN A 445 -5.26 -20.62 14.02
CA GLN A 445 -4.53 -21.79 14.50
C GLN A 445 -4.78 -22.06 15.99
N LEU A 446 -4.87 -21.01 16.82
CA LEU A 446 -5.24 -21.14 18.22
C LEU A 446 -6.62 -21.77 18.37
N ASN A 447 -7.60 -21.34 17.55
CA ASN A 447 -8.94 -21.95 17.53
C ASN A 447 -8.96 -23.43 17.09
N LYS A 448 -7.87 -23.98 16.55
CA LYS A 448 -7.75 -25.41 16.20
C LYS A 448 -7.21 -26.26 17.36
N LEU A 449 -6.72 -25.64 18.43
CA LEU A 449 -6.24 -26.38 19.60
C LEU A 449 -7.45 -26.90 20.40
N ILE A 450 -7.45 -28.19 20.73
CA ILE A 450 -8.57 -28.86 21.41
C ILE A 450 -8.96 -28.17 22.73
N ASP A 451 -7.97 -27.69 23.48
CA ASP A 451 -8.19 -27.07 24.79
C ASP A 451 -8.55 -25.58 24.72
N VAL A 452 -8.61 -24.98 23.52
CA VAL A 452 -8.97 -23.57 23.32
C VAL A 452 -10.47 -23.47 23.04
N ILE A 453 -11.18 -22.83 23.95
CA ILE A 453 -12.63 -22.65 23.89
C ILE A 453 -12.98 -21.49 22.94
N LYS A 454 -12.27 -20.36 23.06
CA LYS A 454 -12.50 -19.19 22.21
C LYS A 454 -11.26 -18.29 22.17
N VAL A 455 -10.95 -17.76 21.00
CA VAL A 455 -9.97 -16.68 20.82
C VAL A 455 -10.69 -15.43 20.38
N SER A 456 -10.35 -14.28 20.94
CA SER A 456 -10.86 -12.99 20.49
C SER A 456 -9.73 -11.97 20.46
N ASP A 457 -9.54 -11.35 19.30
CA ASP A 457 -8.74 -10.14 19.19
C ASP A 457 -9.56 -8.97 19.70
N ILE A 458 -9.09 -8.33 20.77
CA ILE A 458 -9.76 -7.19 21.40
C ILE A 458 -9.00 -5.88 21.16
N THR A 459 -8.09 -5.86 20.17
CA THR A 459 -7.21 -4.74 19.84
C THR A 459 -7.99 -3.46 19.52
N GLU A 460 -9.03 -3.57 18.71
CA GLU A 460 -9.85 -2.44 18.25
C GLU A 460 -11.13 -2.23 19.08
N ASN A 461 -11.32 -3.01 20.16
CA ASN A 461 -12.49 -2.87 21.01
C ASN A 461 -12.25 -1.88 22.15
N ASP A 462 -13.31 -1.19 22.56
CA ASP A 462 -13.31 -0.43 23.81
C ASP A 462 -13.09 -1.37 25.01
N ARG A 463 -11.94 -1.24 25.66
CA ARG A 463 -11.46 -2.16 26.69
C ARG A 463 -10.90 -1.44 27.91
N VAL A 464 -10.87 -2.16 29.03
CA VAL A 464 -10.10 -1.79 30.21
C VAL A 464 -8.87 -2.68 30.23
N GLU A 465 -7.70 -2.07 30.15
CA GLU A 465 -6.40 -2.75 30.22
C GLU A 465 -5.66 -2.27 31.47
N ARG A 466 -5.12 -3.23 32.23
CA ARG A 466 -4.38 -2.96 33.47
C ARG A 466 -3.19 -3.89 33.62
N GLU A 467 -2.19 -3.36 34.30
CA GLU A 467 -0.96 -4.04 34.71
C GLU A 467 -0.62 -3.57 36.14
N LEU A 468 0.02 -4.43 36.91
CA LEU A 468 0.55 -4.11 38.24
C LEU A 468 2.07 -4.14 38.18
N ALA A 469 2.72 -3.11 38.70
CA ALA A 469 4.17 -3.04 38.81
C ALA A 469 4.60 -2.83 40.27
N LEU A 470 5.63 -3.57 40.67
CA LEU A 470 6.38 -3.36 41.90
C LEU A 470 7.75 -2.75 41.55
N ILE A 471 8.06 -1.60 42.14
CA ILE A 471 9.27 -0.83 41.84
C ILE A 471 10.06 -0.60 43.12
N LYS A 472 11.25 -1.17 43.21
CA LYS A 472 12.21 -0.95 44.29
C LYS A 472 13.19 0.13 43.87
N VAL A 473 13.22 1.23 44.61
CA VAL A 473 14.04 2.42 44.29
C VAL A 473 14.97 2.72 45.47
N ASN A 474 16.17 3.23 45.19
CA ASN A 474 17.02 3.75 46.27
C ASN A 474 16.37 4.98 46.91
N ALA A 475 16.50 5.03 48.23
CA ALA A 475 16.01 6.12 49.05
C ALA A 475 17.00 6.31 50.19
N ASP A 476 18.11 6.98 49.92
CA ASP A 476 19.07 7.35 50.95
C ASP A 476 18.42 8.31 51.97
N PRO A 477 18.83 8.30 53.25
CA PRO A 477 18.23 9.14 54.27
C PRO A 477 18.42 10.64 53.95
N GLY A 478 17.37 11.32 53.46
CA GLY A 478 17.43 12.72 53.00
C GLY A 478 16.28 13.16 52.09
N SER A 479 16.50 14.22 51.29
CA SER A 479 15.54 14.90 50.40
C SER A 479 14.91 13.99 49.35
N SER A 480 15.67 13.03 48.82
CA SER A 480 15.22 12.11 47.76
C SER A 480 14.01 11.26 48.19
N ARG A 481 13.89 10.94 49.49
CA ARG A 481 12.76 10.14 49.99
C ARG A 481 11.45 10.91 49.97
N ALA A 482 11.46 12.19 50.32
CA ALA A 482 10.26 13.04 50.27
C ALA A 482 9.77 13.20 48.82
N GLU A 483 10.69 13.39 47.88
CA GLU A 483 10.39 13.51 46.44
C GLU A 483 9.82 12.20 45.87
N ILE A 484 10.39 11.04 46.22
CA ILE A 484 9.85 9.73 45.79
C ILE A 484 8.43 9.53 46.33
N MET A 485 8.14 9.92 47.58
CA MET A 485 6.78 9.83 48.12
C MET A 485 5.80 10.77 47.40
N GLN A 486 6.26 11.96 47.01
CA GLN A 486 5.46 12.90 46.24
C GLN A 486 5.14 12.36 44.84
N ILE A 487 6.15 11.81 44.14
CA ILE A 487 5.98 11.15 42.84
C ILE A 487 5.01 9.96 42.97
N ALA A 488 5.16 9.12 44.00
CA ALA A 488 4.26 8.02 44.26
C ALA A 488 2.81 8.50 44.45
N SER A 489 2.60 9.58 45.19
CA SER A 489 1.28 10.19 45.39
C SER A 489 0.65 10.68 44.06
N ILE A 490 1.42 11.37 43.21
CA ILE A 490 0.97 11.87 41.90
C ILE A 490 0.44 10.72 41.03
N PHE A 491 1.18 9.60 40.99
CA PHE A 491 0.81 8.43 40.19
C PHE A 491 -0.18 7.48 40.90
N ARG A 492 -0.65 7.85 42.11
CA ARG A 492 -1.48 7.00 42.97
C ARG A 492 -0.86 5.61 43.18
N ALA A 493 0.46 5.58 43.37
CA ALA A 493 1.21 4.39 43.73
C ALA A 493 1.18 4.21 45.26
N HIS A 494 1.06 2.96 45.70
CA HIS A 494 1.07 2.57 47.10
C HIS A 494 2.48 2.23 47.54
N ILE A 495 2.90 2.73 48.71
CA ILE A 495 4.16 2.34 49.31
C ILE A 495 3.94 1.01 50.04
N ILE A 496 4.65 -0.02 49.62
CA ILE A 496 4.51 -1.38 50.15
C ILE A 496 5.51 -1.65 51.27
N ASP A 497 6.75 -1.17 51.09
CA ASP A 497 7.82 -1.37 52.06
C ASP A 497 8.77 -0.17 52.07
N VAL A 498 9.33 0.11 53.24
CA VAL A 498 10.25 1.23 53.44
C VAL A 498 11.43 0.81 54.29
N GLY A 499 12.56 0.57 53.64
CA GLY A 499 13.83 0.27 54.27
C GLY A 499 14.66 1.52 54.63
N THR A 500 15.87 1.28 55.14
CA THR A 500 16.84 2.34 55.49
C THR A 500 17.48 3.00 54.28
N LYS A 501 17.56 2.30 53.14
CA LYS A 501 18.17 2.79 51.89
C LYS A 501 17.30 2.59 50.65
N THR A 502 16.09 2.05 50.80
CA THR A 502 15.21 1.69 49.67
C THR A 502 13.74 1.87 50.02
N VAL A 503 12.92 2.16 49.01
CA VAL A 503 11.46 2.17 49.09
C VAL A 503 10.92 1.24 48.01
N VAL A 504 9.89 0.47 48.34
CA VAL A 504 9.16 -0.37 47.38
C VAL A 504 7.78 0.24 47.14
N LEU A 505 7.48 0.51 45.87
CA LEU A 505 6.22 1.08 45.41
C LEU A 505 5.44 0.03 44.63
N SER A 506 4.12 0.08 44.72
CA SER A 506 3.17 -0.69 43.92
C SER A 506 2.28 0.27 43.14
N VAL A 507 2.19 0.08 41.83
CA VAL A 507 1.31 0.89 40.97
C VAL A 507 0.47 -0.03 40.09
N ALA A 508 -0.82 0.27 39.99
CA ALA A 508 -1.70 -0.31 39.00
C ALA A 508 -2.10 0.76 37.97
N GLY A 509 -2.07 0.39 36.69
CA GLY A 509 -2.28 1.34 35.59
C GLY A 509 -2.31 0.66 34.22
N ASP A 510 -2.54 1.47 33.20
CA ASP A 510 -2.12 1.13 31.83
C ASP A 510 -0.60 1.25 31.70
N THR A 511 -0.05 0.73 30.60
CA THR A 511 1.40 0.70 30.36
C THR A 511 2.00 2.10 30.32
N GLU A 512 1.33 3.07 29.72
CA GLU A 512 1.81 4.47 29.65
C GLU A 512 2.02 5.08 31.03
N LYS A 513 1.06 4.88 31.95
CA LYS A 513 1.17 5.37 33.33
C LYS A 513 2.35 4.73 34.07
N ILE A 514 2.54 3.42 33.93
CA ILE A 514 3.61 2.70 34.62
C ILE A 514 4.98 3.09 34.05
N ASP A 515 5.10 3.19 32.73
CA ASP A 515 6.32 3.63 32.03
C ASP A 515 6.71 5.06 32.42
N ALA A 516 5.74 5.96 32.53
CA ALA A 516 5.96 7.33 32.97
C ALA A 516 6.47 7.38 34.43
N LEU A 517 5.87 6.60 35.34
CA LEU A 517 6.33 6.51 36.73
C LEU A 517 7.76 5.95 36.79
N GLU A 518 8.03 4.85 36.06
CA GLU A 518 9.35 4.26 36.00
C GLU A 518 10.40 5.27 35.52
N LYS A 519 10.11 5.99 34.43
CA LYS A 519 11.02 7.00 33.87
C LYS A 519 11.38 8.07 34.89
N LEU A 520 10.41 8.53 35.69
CA LEU A 520 10.65 9.51 36.76
C LEU A 520 11.42 8.91 37.95
N LEU A 521 11.24 7.63 38.25
CA LEU A 521 11.94 6.96 39.35
C LEU A 521 13.37 6.54 38.98
N ARG A 522 13.69 6.37 37.69
CA ARG A 522 15.03 5.99 37.20
C ARG A 522 16.13 6.93 37.68
N GLN A 523 15.86 8.23 37.79
CA GLN A 523 16.84 9.22 38.28
C GLN A 523 17.27 8.98 39.73
N TYR A 524 16.44 8.29 40.52
CA TYR A 524 16.73 7.95 41.91
C TYR A 524 17.35 6.55 42.06
N GLY A 525 17.65 5.86 40.95
CA GLY A 525 18.25 4.52 40.97
C GLY A 525 17.24 3.42 41.29
N VAL A 526 16.44 3.04 40.29
CA VAL A 526 15.59 1.83 40.32
C VAL A 526 16.50 0.60 40.43
N LYS A 527 16.36 -0.14 41.51
CA LYS A 527 17.12 -1.38 41.77
C LYS A 527 16.45 -2.60 41.15
N GLU A 528 15.13 -2.65 41.21
CA GLU A 528 14.36 -3.80 40.77
C GLU A 528 12.98 -3.34 40.32
N LEU A 529 12.51 -3.90 39.21
CA LEU A 529 11.20 -3.68 38.66
C LEU A 529 10.61 -5.03 38.30
N VAL A 530 9.43 -5.33 38.84
CA VAL A 530 8.66 -6.50 38.48
C VAL A 530 7.30 -6.05 38.01
N ARG A 531 6.85 -6.58 36.88
CA ARG A 531 5.55 -6.28 36.29
C ARG A 531 4.75 -7.56 36.09
N THR A 532 3.44 -7.46 36.22
CA THR A 532 2.54 -8.54 35.81
C THR A 532 2.41 -8.57 34.29
N GLY A 533 1.87 -9.65 33.73
CA GLY A 533 1.31 -9.57 32.39
C GLY A 533 0.14 -8.59 32.35
N ARG A 534 -0.14 -8.02 31.17
CA ARG A 534 -1.29 -7.15 30.95
C ARG A 534 -2.56 -8.00 31.00
N ILE A 535 -3.54 -7.54 31.75
CA ILE A 535 -4.89 -8.09 31.76
C ILE A 535 -5.84 -7.13 31.07
N ALA A 536 -6.77 -7.67 30.29
CA ALA A 536 -7.73 -6.87 29.55
C ALA A 536 -9.13 -7.48 29.55
N ILE A 537 -10.13 -6.63 29.65
CA ILE A 537 -11.55 -6.99 29.52
C ILE A 537 -12.29 -5.93 28.71
N LEU A 538 -13.30 -6.34 27.95
CA LEU A 538 -14.16 -5.45 27.18
C LEU A 538 -15.01 -4.55 28.10
N ARG A 539 -15.27 -3.30 27.70
CA ARG A 539 -16.20 -2.41 28.42
C ARG A 539 -17.67 -2.76 28.13
N GLY A 540 -18.53 -2.50 29.11
CA GLY A 540 -19.99 -2.68 29.00
C GLY A 540 -20.47 -4.12 29.20
N ALA A 541 -21.70 -4.42 28.76
CA ALA A 541 -22.33 -5.74 28.92
C ALA A 541 -21.78 -6.82 27.96
N LYS A 542 -20.86 -6.45 27.05
CA LYS A 542 -20.27 -7.39 26.09
C LYS A 542 -19.21 -8.23 26.79
N THR A 543 -19.39 -9.54 26.77
CA THR A 543 -18.38 -10.51 27.19
C THR A 543 -17.67 -11.09 25.98
N VAL A 544 -16.47 -11.64 26.19
CA VAL A 544 -15.77 -12.41 25.15
C VAL A 544 -16.63 -13.58 24.66
N LYS A 545 -17.58 -14.11 25.45
CA LYS A 545 -18.53 -15.13 24.99
C LYS A 545 -19.63 -14.58 24.08
N SER A 546 -20.10 -13.34 24.30
CA SER A 546 -21.24 -12.76 23.60
C SER A 546 -20.91 -12.00 22.31
N SER A 547 -19.62 -11.78 21.99
CA SER A 547 -19.21 -11.23 20.70
C SER A 547 -19.34 -12.29 19.59
N LYS A 548 -20.38 -12.17 18.76
CA LYS A 548 -20.46 -12.80 17.44
C LYS A 548 -19.96 -11.83 16.40
#